data_AF-A0A7S3Z8X0-F1
#
_entry.id   AF-A0A7S3Z8X0-F1
#
_cell.length_a   1.000
_cell.length_b   1.000
_cell.length_c   1.000
_cell.angle_alpha   90.00
_cell.angle_beta   90.00
_cell.angle_gamma   90.00
#
_symmetry.space_group_name_H-M   'P 1'
#
loop_
_entity.id
_entity.type
_entity.pdbx_description
1 polymer ?
#
loop_
_entity_poly.entity_id
_entity_poly.type
_entity_poly.pdbx_seq_one_letter_code
_entity_poly.pdbx_strand_id
1 'polypeptide(L)'
;RNQGGEGEAMAGLVRYHLHQGTARYRQAAAGLVPAAVIILWLLPDLHLTTWRPRESILGLNLLTHNFMQGFVPGSYPLGIEASRVVVEPVDFDPAHLVKLLDRVDYEALRSASVQLGATDLPEELPVTLNPKADVAILKKIHRLLFEIRIESGNLTCPKTGRKFAITNGVPNMLVDTIEEATKTVDEAEAD
;
A
#
# COMPACT_ATOMS: atom_id res chain seq x y z
N ARG A 1 -36.90 8.48 -10.22
CA ARG A 1 -36.64 9.86 -10.70
C ARG A 1 -36.34 10.75 -9.49
N ASN A 2 -35.06 10.89 -9.13
CA ASN A 2 -34.43 12.05 -8.45
C ASN A 2 -33.10 11.61 -7.83
N GLN A 3 -32.02 11.71 -8.62
CA GLN A 3 -30.66 11.86 -8.13
C GLN A 3 -29.93 12.68 -9.20
N GLY A 4 -29.71 13.97 -8.95
CA GLY A 4 -29.13 14.87 -9.94
C GLY A 4 -28.90 16.29 -9.44
N GLY A 5 -28.65 16.46 -8.13
CA GLY A 5 -28.53 17.79 -7.51
C GLY A 5 -27.26 18.04 -6.70
N GLU A 6 -26.48 17.02 -6.34
CA GLU A 6 -25.38 17.18 -5.38
C GLU A 6 -23.99 17.31 -6.04
N GLY A 7 -23.83 16.85 -7.27
CA GLY A 7 -22.55 16.91 -8.00
C GLY A 7 -22.16 18.31 -8.49
N GLU A 8 -23.13 19.17 -8.79
CA GLU A 8 -22.85 20.52 -9.34
C GLU A 8 -22.44 21.54 -8.26
N ALA A 9 -22.92 21.37 -7.01
CA ALA A 9 -22.60 22.28 -5.92
C ALA A 9 -21.12 22.19 -5.50
N MET A 10 -20.55 20.98 -5.48
CA MET A 10 -19.13 20.77 -5.12
C MET A 10 -18.18 21.21 -6.24
N ALA A 11 -18.58 21.05 -7.51
CA ALA A 11 -17.81 21.54 -8.65
C ALA A 11 -17.75 23.09 -8.69
N GLY A 12 -18.80 23.77 -8.24
CA GLY A 12 -18.83 25.23 -8.09
C GLY A 12 -17.90 25.73 -6.97
N LEU A 13 -17.86 25.02 -5.84
CA LEU A 13 -17.05 25.40 -4.67
C LEU A 13 -15.54 25.21 -4.92
N VAL A 14 -15.16 24.14 -5.63
CA VAL A 14 -13.76 23.91 -6.05
C VAL A 14 -13.30 24.95 -7.07
N ARG A 15 -14.17 25.41 -7.99
CA ARG A 15 -13.84 26.53 -8.91
C ARG A 15 -13.70 27.86 -8.18
N TYR A 16 -14.49 28.13 -7.15
CA TYR A 16 -14.43 29.39 -6.40
C TYR A 16 -13.12 29.55 -5.62
N HIS A 17 -12.60 28.46 -5.03
CA HIS A 17 -11.32 28.51 -4.31
C HIS A 17 -10.08 28.58 -5.21
N LEU A 18 -10.13 28.04 -6.42
CA LEU A 18 -9.03 28.20 -7.39
C LEU A 18 -8.95 29.62 -7.99
N HIS A 19 -10.05 30.38 -8.02
CA HIS A 19 -10.07 31.73 -8.60
C HIS A 19 -9.68 32.85 -7.60
N GLN A 20 -9.75 32.60 -6.28
CA GLN A 20 -9.39 33.57 -5.24
C GLN A 20 -7.86 33.65 -4.98
N GLY A 21 -7.09 32.62 -5.36
CA GLY A 21 -5.63 32.59 -5.17
C GLY A 21 -4.82 33.40 -6.18
N THR A 22 -5.36 33.65 -7.37
CA THR A 22 -4.61 34.30 -8.48
C THR A 22 -4.80 35.82 -8.54
N ALA A 23 -5.83 36.37 -7.88
CA ALA A 23 -6.13 37.79 -7.93
C ALA A 23 -5.24 38.66 -7.01
N ARG A 24 -4.69 38.09 -5.93
CA ARG A 24 -3.82 38.82 -5.00
C ARG A 24 -2.37 39.02 -5.48
N TYR A 25 -1.92 38.21 -6.44
CA TYR A 25 -0.57 38.34 -6.99
C TYR A 25 -0.43 39.42 -8.08
N ARG A 26 -1.54 39.99 -8.58
CA ARG A 26 -1.53 40.94 -9.69
C ARG A 26 -1.32 42.42 -9.32
N GLN A 27 -1.29 42.77 -8.04
CA GLN A 27 -1.18 44.19 -7.63
C GLN A 27 0.09 44.54 -6.84
N ALA A 28 1.00 43.60 -6.60
CA ALA A 28 2.23 43.84 -5.81
C ALA A 28 3.54 43.71 -6.61
N ALA A 29 3.52 43.93 -7.93
CA ALA A 29 4.72 43.81 -8.78
C ALA A 29 4.86 44.97 -9.78
N ALA A 30 4.50 46.19 -9.37
CA ALA A 30 4.80 47.41 -10.13
C ALA A 30 6.06 48.08 -9.55
N GLY A 31 7.24 47.59 -9.96
CA GLY A 31 8.52 48.28 -9.73
C GLY A 31 9.65 47.35 -9.31
N LEU A 32 10.63 47.15 -10.22
CA LEU A 32 11.90 46.40 -10.06
C LEU A 32 11.70 44.89 -9.81
N VAL A 33 12.18 43.93 -10.62
CA VAL A 33 13.46 43.80 -11.35
C VAL A 33 13.23 42.86 -12.56
N PRO A 34 13.66 43.20 -13.79
CA PRO A 34 13.42 42.39 -14.99
C PRO A 34 14.38 41.18 -15.17
N ALA A 35 15.19 40.81 -14.17
CA ALA A 35 16.15 39.71 -14.32
C ALA A 35 15.52 38.32 -14.09
N ALA A 36 14.57 38.18 -13.16
CA ALA A 36 13.98 36.88 -12.82
C ALA A 36 13.02 36.34 -13.89
N VAL A 37 12.39 37.22 -14.67
CA VAL A 37 11.47 36.83 -15.76
C VAL A 37 12.24 36.34 -17.00
N ILE A 38 13.46 36.85 -17.20
CA ILE A 38 14.36 36.42 -18.29
C ILE A 38 14.92 35.02 -18.00
N ILE A 39 15.21 34.70 -16.74
CA ILE A 39 15.60 33.33 -16.31
C ILE A 39 14.48 32.32 -16.60
N LEU A 40 13.22 32.73 -16.58
CA LEU A 40 12.07 31.89 -16.96
C LEU A 40 11.93 31.64 -18.46
N TRP A 41 12.47 32.53 -19.30
CA TRP A 41 12.30 32.49 -20.77
C TRP A 41 13.50 31.91 -21.52
N LEU A 42 14.68 31.88 -20.90
CA LEU A 42 15.92 31.35 -21.50
C LEU A 42 16.29 29.93 -21.08
N LEU A 43 15.53 29.33 -20.17
CA LEU A 43 15.70 27.94 -19.73
C LEU A 43 14.35 27.22 -19.81
N PRO A 44 13.95 26.72 -20.99
CA PRO A 44 12.74 25.93 -21.14
C PRO A 44 12.75 24.62 -20.32
N ASP A 45 13.91 24.25 -19.76
CA ASP A 45 14.09 23.07 -18.90
C ASP A 45 14.00 23.36 -17.39
N LEU A 46 13.80 24.61 -16.96
CA LEU A 46 13.71 24.97 -15.52
C LEU A 46 12.28 25.28 -15.06
N HIS A 47 11.28 24.78 -15.77
CA HIS A 47 9.91 24.77 -15.30
C HIS A 47 9.36 23.38 -15.49
N LEU A 48 8.82 22.81 -14.42
CA LEU A 48 8.44 21.40 -14.25
C LEU A 48 9.57 20.51 -13.71
N THR A 49 10.12 20.87 -12.55
CA THR A 49 10.22 19.83 -11.51
C THR A 49 8.81 19.35 -11.27
N THR A 50 8.46 18.32 -12.04
CA THR A 50 7.18 17.65 -12.06
C THR A 50 6.69 17.52 -10.64
N TRP A 51 5.60 18.20 -10.31
CA TRP A 51 4.76 17.75 -9.20
C TRP A 51 4.14 16.45 -9.72
N ARG A 52 4.95 15.39 -9.76
CA ARG A 52 4.50 14.04 -10.03
C ARG A 52 3.70 13.73 -8.77
N PRO A 53 2.35 13.70 -8.79
CA PRO A 53 1.61 13.17 -7.66
C PRO A 53 2.25 11.81 -7.42
N ARG A 54 2.92 11.66 -6.28
CA ARG A 54 3.60 10.43 -5.95
C ARG A 54 2.48 9.43 -5.78
N GLU A 55 2.17 8.71 -6.87
CA GLU A 55 1.24 7.59 -6.89
C GLU A 55 1.52 6.80 -5.62
N SER A 56 0.48 6.67 -4.81
CA SER A 56 0.56 6.42 -3.37
C SER A 56 1.68 5.44 -3.00
N ILE A 57 2.62 5.91 -2.18
CA ILE A 57 3.70 5.14 -1.54
C ILE A 57 3.15 4.06 -0.58
N LEU A 58 1.83 3.96 -0.50
CA LEU A 58 1.14 3.08 0.41
C LEU A 58 0.73 1.88 -0.44
N GLY A 59 1.58 0.86 -0.42
CA GLY A 59 1.29 -0.46 -0.94
C GLY A 59 1.32 -1.42 0.23
N LEU A 60 0.38 -2.36 0.30
CA LEU A 60 0.38 -3.40 1.32
C LEU A 60 1.59 -4.31 1.08
N ASN A 61 2.56 -4.32 1.98
CA ASN A 61 3.69 -5.24 1.90
C ASN A 61 3.35 -6.58 2.56
N LEU A 62 4.10 -7.63 2.21
CA LEU A 62 3.87 -8.96 2.78
C LEU A 62 4.20 -9.04 4.26
N LEU A 63 5.10 -8.17 4.76
CA LEU A 63 5.35 -8.06 6.18
C LEU A 63 4.07 -7.67 6.94
N THR A 64 3.32 -6.65 6.49
CA THR A 64 2.09 -6.26 7.19
C THR A 64 1.04 -7.36 7.08
N HIS A 65 0.90 -7.99 5.91
CA HIS A 65 -0.02 -9.13 5.73
C HIS A 65 0.28 -10.28 6.70
N ASN A 66 1.56 -10.57 6.97
CA ASN A 66 1.97 -11.60 7.91
C ASN A 66 1.50 -11.35 9.35
N PHE A 67 1.15 -10.12 9.71
CA PHE A 67 0.59 -9.78 11.03
C PHE A 67 -0.92 -9.51 11.01
N MET A 68 -1.58 -9.69 9.86
CA MET A 68 -3.04 -9.54 9.75
C MET A 68 -3.73 -10.87 9.97
N GLN A 69 -4.73 -10.86 10.85
CA GLN A 69 -5.64 -11.97 11.06
C GLN A 69 -7.08 -11.49 10.82
N GLY A 70 -7.95 -12.42 10.44
CA GLY A 70 -9.38 -12.13 10.43
C GLY A 70 -9.93 -11.96 11.86
N PHE A 71 -11.20 -11.61 11.93
CA PHE A 71 -11.87 -11.36 13.21
C PHE A 71 -12.08 -12.63 14.06
N VAL A 72 -12.24 -13.77 13.38
CA VAL A 72 -12.54 -15.07 13.99
C VAL A 72 -11.24 -15.78 14.40
N PRO A 73 -11.18 -16.48 15.54
CA PRO A 73 -10.02 -17.28 15.90
C PRO A 73 -9.70 -18.34 14.83
N GLY A 74 -8.40 -18.54 14.53
CA GLY A 74 -7.97 -19.49 13.49
C GLY A 74 -8.17 -18.99 12.06
N SER A 75 -8.43 -17.71 11.85
CA SER A 75 -8.55 -17.08 10.51
C SER A 75 -7.20 -16.55 9.97
N TYR A 76 -6.10 -17.23 10.30
CA TYR A 76 -4.75 -16.89 9.87
C TYR A 76 -4.08 -18.09 9.19
N PRO A 77 -3.33 -17.90 8.09
CA PRO A 77 -3.11 -16.66 7.35
C PRO A 77 -4.27 -16.30 6.40
N LEU A 78 -4.41 -15.01 6.07
CA LEU A 78 -5.38 -14.54 5.08
C LEU A 78 -4.91 -14.90 3.66
N GLY A 79 -5.80 -15.37 2.80
CA GLY A 79 -5.52 -15.54 1.37
C GLY A 79 -5.37 -14.19 0.68
N ILE A 80 -4.54 -14.10 -0.35
CA ILE A 80 -4.22 -12.93 -1.15
C ILE A 80 -4.64 -13.18 -2.61
N GLU A 81 -5.54 -12.36 -3.10
CA GLU A 81 -5.90 -12.26 -4.52
C GLU A 81 -5.44 -10.88 -5.04
N ALA A 82 -4.19 -10.77 -5.48
CA ALA A 82 -3.64 -9.50 -5.95
C ALA A 82 -4.04 -9.20 -7.40
N SER A 83 -4.53 -7.99 -7.65
CA SER A 83 -4.85 -7.48 -9.00
C SER A 83 -3.76 -6.59 -9.56
N ARG A 84 -3.17 -5.71 -8.72
CA ARG A 84 -2.02 -4.87 -9.07
C ARG A 84 -0.94 -4.98 -8.01
N VAL A 85 0.25 -5.36 -8.46
CA VAL A 85 1.46 -5.50 -7.64
C VAL A 85 2.52 -4.55 -8.18
N VAL A 86 3.19 -3.85 -7.28
CA VAL A 86 4.29 -2.94 -7.56
C VAL A 86 5.52 -3.47 -6.82
N VAL A 87 6.69 -3.38 -7.46
CA VAL A 87 7.96 -3.76 -6.84
C VAL A 87 8.79 -2.49 -6.67
N GLU A 88 9.09 -2.13 -5.42
CA GLU A 88 9.88 -0.96 -5.08
C GLU A 88 11.16 -1.40 -4.34
N PRO A 89 12.36 -1.01 -4.80
CA PRO A 89 13.59 -1.41 -4.11
C PRO A 89 13.69 -0.73 -2.74
N VAL A 90 14.12 -1.50 -1.73
CA VAL A 90 14.32 -1.05 -0.35
C VAL A 90 15.72 -1.45 0.11
N ASP A 91 16.36 -0.61 0.93
CA ASP A 91 17.70 -0.87 1.46
C ASP A 91 17.75 -2.21 2.22
N PHE A 92 18.71 -3.05 1.86
CA PHE A 92 18.89 -4.37 2.43
C PHE A 92 19.77 -4.31 3.68
N ASP A 93 19.18 -4.61 4.84
CA ASP A 93 19.90 -4.81 6.10
C ASP A 93 19.74 -6.26 6.61
N PRO A 94 20.76 -7.13 6.43
CA PRO A 94 20.68 -8.52 6.83
C PRO A 94 20.60 -8.70 8.36
N ALA A 95 21.19 -7.79 9.14
CA ALA A 95 21.19 -7.91 10.60
C ALA A 95 19.81 -7.61 11.19
N HIS A 96 19.08 -6.67 10.59
CA HIS A 96 17.68 -6.42 10.93
C HIS A 96 16.80 -7.60 10.49
N LEU A 97 16.96 -8.06 9.25
CA LEU A 97 16.09 -9.12 8.71
C LEU A 97 16.13 -10.41 9.55
N VAL A 98 17.32 -10.84 10.00
CA VAL A 98 17.44 -12.03 10.86
C VAL A 98 16.65 -11.87 12.17
N LYS A 99 16.71 -10.70 12.82
CA LYS A 99 15.94 -10.44 14.04
C LYS A 99 14.43 -10.33 13.79
N LEU A 100 14.05 -9.87 12.61
CA LEU A 100 12.64 -9.76 12.23
C LEU A 100 12.04 -11.13 11.94
N LEU A 101 12.81 -12.04 11.35
CA LEU A 101 12.39 -13.41 11.05
C LEU A 101 11.97 -14.19 12.29
N ASP A 102 12.52 -13.89 13.48
CA ASP A 102 12.08 -14.49 14.74
C ASP A 102 10.60 -14.19 15.07
N ARG A 103 10.01 -13.17 14.46
CA ARG A 103 8.62 -12.74 14.68
C ARG A 103 7.70 -13.02 13.50
N VAL A 104 8.26 -13.30 12.34
CA VAL A 104 7.51 -13.51 11.10
C VAL A 104 7.19 -14.98 10.99
N ASP A 105 5.92 -15.29 10.72
CA ASP A 105 5.54 -16.66 10.38
C ASP A 105 6.00 -16.97 8.96
N TYR A 106 6.98 -17.86 8.83
CA TYR A 106 7.55 -18.25 7.55
C TYR A 106 6.58 -19.05 6.68
N GLU A 107 5.72 -19.88 7.27
CA GLU A 107 4.75 -20.69 6.53
C GLU A 107 3.70 -19.78 5.88
N ALA A 108 3.19 -18.80 6.64
CA ALA A 108 2.28 -17.79 6.13
C ALA A 108 2.91 -16.96 5.00
N LEU A 109 4.18 -16.57 5.15
CA LEU A 109 4.92 -15.85 4.10
C LEU A 109 5.07 -16.69 2.82
N ARG A 110 5.38 -17.99 2.96
CA ARG A 110 5.51 -18.90 1.82
C ARG A 110 4.17 -19.11 1.12
N SER A 111 3.08 -19.25 1.87
CA SER A 111 1.74 -19.34 1.31
C SER A 111 1.39 -18.08 0.50
N ALA A 112 1.65 -16.90 1.06
CA ALA A 112 1.47 -15.62 0.38
C ALA A 112 2.35 -15.49 -0.88
N SER A 113 3.61 -15.96 -0.83
CA SER A 113 4.51 -15.89 -1.98
C SER A 113 4.02 -16.76 -3.14
N VAL A 114 3.52 -17.96 -2.85
CA VAL A 114 2.95 -18.87 -3.86
C VAL A 114 1.72 -18.24 -4.52
N GLN A 115 0.86 -17.58 -3.75
CA GLN A 115 -0.34 -16.90 -4.27
C GLN A 115 0.00 -15.70 -5.17
N LEU A 116 1.13 -15.04 -4.93
CA LEU A 116 1.67 -13.98 -5.79
C LEU A 116 2.51 -14.51 -6.97
N GLY A 117 2.66 -15.82 -7.11
CA GLY A 117 3.44 -16.46 -8.19
C GLY A 117 4.96 -16.49 -7.95
N ALA A 118 5.42 -16.21 -6.73
CA ALA A 118 6.83 -16.31 -6.35
C ALA A 118 7.11 -17.67 -5.68
N THR A 119 7.76 -18.58 -6.41
CA THR A 119 8.07 -19.96 -5.96
C THR A 119 9.53 -20.13 -5.48
N ASP A 120 10.29 -19.05 -5.34
CA ASP A 120 11.75 -19.11 -5.17
C ASP A 120 12.25 -19.34 -3.72
N LEU A 121 11.35 -19.61 -2.77
CA LEU A 121 11.68 -19.80 -1.35
C LEU A 121 11.95 -21.26 -0.99
N PRO A 122 12.93 -21.54 -0.11
CA PRO A 122 13.15 -22.89 0.42
C PRO A 122 11.93 -23.37 1.21
N GLU A 123 11.74 -24.68 1.29
CA GLU A 123 10.62 -25.29 2.01
C GLU A 123 10.69 -25.04 3.51
N GLU A 124 11.89 -25.17 4.08
CA GLU A 124 12.16 -24.88 5.49
C GLU A 124 13.28 -23.84 5.62
N LEU A 125 13.18 -22.98 6.63
CA LEU A 125 14.28 -22.09 7.00
C LEU A 125 15.37 -22.89 7.72
N PRO A 126 16.65 -22.65 7.42
CA PRO A 126 17.75 -23.16 8.23
C PRO A 126 17.59 -22.73 9.70
N VAL A 127 17.81 -23.65 10.63
CA VAL A 127 17.68 -23.42 12.09
C VAL A 127 18.55 -22.27 12.59
N THR A 128 19.68 -22.02 11.94
CA THR A 128 20.60 -20.93 12.28
C THR A 128 20.95 -20.14 11.02
N LEU A 129 20.28 -19.01 10.81
CA LEU A 129 20.59 -18.10 9.70
C LEU A 129 21.78 -17.21 10.07
N ASN A 130 22.84 -17.28 9.27
CA ASN A 130 23.98 -16.40 9.43
C ASN A 130 23.88 -15.21 8.44
N PRO A 131 23.85 -13.96 8.92
CA PRO A 131 23.67 -12.78 8.06
C PRO A 131 24.78 -12.60 7.00
N LYS A 132 25.93 -13.25 7.15
CA LYS A 132 27.05 -13.18 6.19
C LYS A 132 27.13 -14.37 5.24
N ALA A 133 26.69 -15.56 5.65
CA ALA A 133 26.76 -16.76 4.81
C ALA A 133 25.50 -16.92 3.94
N ASP A 134 24.33 -16.62 4.49
CA ASP A 134 23.03 -16.92 3.88
C ASP A 134 22.43 -15.72 3.14
N VAL A 135 23.29 -14.80 2.66
CA VAL A 135 22.89 -13.54 2.03
C VAL A 135 21.95 -13.76 0.83
N ALA A 136 22.13 -14.85 0.07
CA ALA A 136 21.27 -15.16 -1.06
C ALA A 136 19.82 -15.44 -0.66
N ILE A 137 19.62 -16.19 0.43
CA ILE A 137 18.28 -16.50 0.97
C ILE A 137 17.66 -15.24 1.59
N LEU A 138 18.44 -14.52 2.38
CA LEU A 138 18.00 -13.28 3.03
C LEU A 138 17.57 -12.22 2.01
N LYS A 139 18.27 -12.09 0.88
CA LYS A 139 17.85 -11.18 -0.20
C LYS A 139 16.51 -11.55 -0.83
N LYS A 140 16.23 -12.85 -1.00
CA LYS A 140 14.93 -13.31 -1.52
C LYS A 140 13.80 -12.97 -0.55
N ILE A 141 14.00 -13.25 0.75
CA ILE A 141 13.05 -12.94 1.81
C ILE A 141 12.83 -11.42 1.90
N HIS A 142 13.90 -10.63 1.87
CA HIS A 142 13.82 -9.16 1.87
C HIS A 142 12.94 -8.63 0.75
N ARG A 143 13.16 -9.13 -0.47
CA ARG A 143 12.36 -8.75 -1.64
C ARG A 143 10.88 -9.05 -1.40
N LEU A 144 10.55 -10.24 -0.90
CA LEU A 144 9.16 -10.57 -0.59
C LEU A 144 8.56 -9.65 0.48
N LEU A 145 9.26 -9.45 1.61
CA LEU A 145 8.71 -8.73 2.76
C LEU A 145 8.58 -7.23 2.55
N PHE A 146 9.54 -6.60 1.87
CA PHE A 146 9.66 -5.15 1.81
C PHE A 146 9.47 -4.55 0.41
N GLU A 147 9.93 -5.25 -0.63
CA GLU A 147 9.93 -4.71 -1.99
C GLU A 147 8.63 -4.97 -2.73
N ILE A 148 8.00 -6.13 -2.50
CA ILE A 148 6.71 -6.47 -3.10
C ILE A 148 5.58 -5.77 -2.35
N ARG A 149 4.82 -4.98 -3.09
CA ARG A 149 3.71 -4.18 -2.59
C ARG A 149 2.45 -4.44 -3.39
N ILE A 150 1.36 -4.75 -2.72
CA ILE A 150 0.05 -4.94 -3.33
C ILE A 150 -0.67 -3.59 -3.28
N GLU A 151 -1.02 -3.03 -4.44
CA GLU A 151 -1.75 -1.77 -4.50
C GLU A 151 -3.26 -2.00 -4.60
N SER A 152 -3.69 -3.05 -5.29
CA SER A 152 -5.11 -3.40 -5.42
C SER A 152 -5.30 -4.91 -5.47
N GLY A 153 -6.34 -5.41 -4.80
CA GLY A 153 -6.63 -6.83 -4.68
C GLY A 153 -7.66 -7.11 -3.59
N ASN A 154 -7.78 -8.36 -3.17
CA ASN A 154 -8.62 -8.76 -2.05
C ASN A 154 -7.84 -9.70 -1.11
N LEU A 155 -8.13 -9.61 0.19
CA LEU A 155 -7.73 -10.61 1.17
C LEU A 155 -8.92 -11.49 1.51
N THR A 156 -8.77 -12.81 1.50
CA THR A 156 -9.87 -13.75 1.79
C THR A 156 -9.62 -14.46 3.11
N CYS A 157 -10.60 -14.42 4.02
CA CYS A 157 -10.55 -15.17 5.26
C CYS A 157 -10.75 -16.68 4.99
N PRO A 158 -9.87 -17.58 5.49
CA PRO A 158 -9.99 -19.02 5.21
C PRO A 158 -11.19 -19.67 5.90
N LYS A 159 -11.64 -19.13 7.04
CA LYS A 159 -12.76 -19.68 7.82
C LYS A 159 -14.11 -19.17 7.34
N THR A 160 -14.25 -17.85 7.23
CA THR A 160 -15.54 -17.22 6.90
C THR A 160 -15.74 -16.98 5.41
N GLY A 161 -14.69 -17.13 4.59
CA GLY A 161 -14.72 -16.80 3.16
C GLY A 161 -14.88 -15.30 2.86
N ARG A 162 -14.92 -14.44 3.89
CA ARG A 162 -15.10 -13.00 3.75
C ARG A 162 -13.91 -12.39 3.00
N LYS A 163 -14.21 -11.50 2.04
CA LYS A 163 -13.21 -10.74 1.29
C LYS A 163 -13.04 -9.33 1.86
N PHE A 164 -11.79 -8.92 2.03
CA PHE A 164 -11.38 -7.58 2.43
C PHE A 164 -10.70 -6.91 1.24
N ALA A 165 -11.30 -5.85 0.71
CA ALA A 165 -10.76 -5.16 -0.45
C ALA A 165 -9.51 -4.35 -0.09
N ILE A 166 -8.48 -4.42 -0.93
CA ILE A 166 -7.28 -3.58 -0.87
C ILE A 166 -7.45 -2.46 -1.89
N THR A 167 -7.48 -1.22 -1.43
CA THR A 167 -7.57 -0.03 -2.29
C THR A 167 -6.41 0.91 -1.99
N ASN A 168 -5.62 1.27 -3.02
CA ASN A 168 -4.42 2.11 -2.87
C ASN A 168 -3.49 1.59 -1.76
N GLY A 169 -3.30 0.27 -1.73
CA GLY A 169 -2.46 -0.44 -0.76
C GLY A 169 -2.95 -0.44 0.69
N VAL A 170 -4.16 0.04 0.95
CA VAL A 170 -4.77 -0.02 2.27
C VAL A 170 -5.86 -1.09 2.27
N PRO A 171 -5.72 -2.19 3.04
CA PRO A 171 -6.78 -3.16 3.21
C PRO A 171 -7.89 -2.61 4.09
N ASN A 172 -9.14 -2.73 3.62
CA ASN A 172 -10.32 -2.42 4.41
C ASN A 172 -10.75 -3.64 5.23
N MET A 173 -10.34 -3.67 6.50
CA MET A 173 -10.67 -4.74 7.46
C MET A 173 -11.93 -4.45 8.29
N LEU A 174 -12.70 -3.42 7.92
CA LEU A 174 -13.92 -3.05 8.65
C LEU A 174 -15.07 -4.01 8.36
N VAL A 175 -15.98 -4.08 9.33
CA VAL A 175 -17.23 -4.83 9.23
C VAL A 175 -18.37 -3.82 9.12
N ASP A 176 -19.27 -4.01 8.15
CA ASP A 176 -20.29 -3.01 7.82
C ASP A 176 -21.35 -2.88 8.92
N THR A 177 -21.68 -3.99 9.59
CA THR A 177 -22.65 -4.00 10.71
C THR A 177 -22.21 -4.92 11.84
N ILE A 178 -22.62 -4.58 13.06
CA ILE A 178 -22.37 -5.43 14.25
C ILE A 178 -23.05 -6.81 14.08
N GLU A 179 -24.21 -6.86 13.43
CA GLU A 179 -24.94 -8.10 13.15
C GLU A 179 -24.17 -9.07 12.24
N GLU A 180 -23.47 -8.53 11.23
CA GLU A 180 -22.57 -9.35 10.41
C GLU A 180 -21.38 -9.87 11.21
N ALA A 181 -20.82 -9.05 12.11
CA ALA A 181 -19.71 -9.48 12.95
C ALA A 181 -20.14 -10.66 13.85
N THR A 182 -21.31 -10.61 14.48
CA THR A 182 -21.81 -11.70 15.33
C THR A 182 -22.10 -12.95 14.51
N LYS A 183 -22.74 -12.81 13.34
CA LYS A 183 -23.06 -13.95 12.47
C LYS A 183 -21.80 -14.69 12.01
N THR A 184 -20.73 -13.97 11.67
CA THR A 184 -19.48 -14.61 11.24
C THR A 184 -18.77 -15.39 12.35
N VAL A 185 -19.00 -15.04 13.62
CA VAL A 185 -18.46 -15.79 14.76
C VAL A 185 -19.29 -17.05 14.97
N ASP A 186 -20.62 -16.92 14.97
CA ASP A 186 -21.53 -18.06 15.19
C ASP A 186 -21.38 -19.14 14.10
N GLU A 187 -21.24 -18.74 12.82
CA GLU A 187 -21.01 -19.68 11.72
C GLU A 187 -19.66 -20.39 11.80
N ALA A 188 -18.64 -19.74 12.36
CA ALA A 188 -17.30 -20.31 12.44
C ALA A 188 -17.08 -21.24 13.65
N GLU A 189 -17.91 -21.12 14.69
CA GLU A 189 -17.88 -22.00 15.87
C GLU A 189 -18.76 -23.26 15.69
N ALA A 190 -19.59 -23.29 14.64
CA ALA A 190 -20.44 -24.43 14.30
C ALA A 190 -19.71 -25.58 13.57
N ASP A 191 -18.46 -25.36 13.14
CA ASP A 191 -17.55 -26.32 12.49
C ASP A 191 -16.40 -26.75 13.43
#